data_AF-A0A0D3E8K0-F1
#
_entry.id   AF-A0A0D3E8K0-F1
#
_cell.length_a   1.000
_cell.length_b   1.000
_cell.length_c   1.000
_cell.angle_alpha   90.00
_cell.angle_beta   90.00
_cell.angle_gamma   90.00
#
_symmetry.space_group_name_H-M   'P 1'
#
loop_
_entity.id
_entity.type
_entity.pdbx_description
1 polymer ?
#
loop_
_entity_poly.entity_id
_entity_poly.type
_entity_poly.pdbx_seq_one_letter_code
_entity_poly.pdbx_strand_id
1 'polypeptide(L)'
;MAIHAILVWGHPAGPLERTKMFGEFKYVIGGYTYSLSAIQHGIIRGNHRQPYHLAKPFNEKDKRSMVALPYAEPCHFALVCGTRSGPPLRCFSPGEIDKELMEATRDFLRGGGLLVDLSSKVAYISKIFNWYAVDFGNGEKSVLKHASTYLEPQLSEALLDVLVDTQFRVVYQTYDWGLNH
;
A
#
# COMPACT_ATOMS: atom_id res chain seq x y z
N MET A 1 17.37 -6.16 -12.91
CA MET A 1 16.85 -6.80 -11.67
C MET A 1 18.01 -7.54 -11.01
N ALA A 2 18.24 -7.31 -9.71
CA ALA A 2 19.23 -8.05 -8.93
C ALA A 2 18.51 -8.76 -7.78
N ILE A 3 18.71 -10.08 -7.63
CA ILE A 3 18.16 -10.86 -6.52
C ILE A 3 19.22 -10.89 -5.42
N HIS A 4 18.93 -10.24 -4.29
CA HIS A 4 19.88 -10.11 -3.18
C HIS A 4 19.82 -11.28 -2.19
N ALA A 5 18.66 -11.92 -2.02
CA ALA A 5 18.49 -13.07 -1.15
C ALA A 5 17.26 -13.89 -1.57
N ILE A 6 17.29 -15.19 -1.27
CA ILE A 6 16.14 -16.09 -1.38
C ILE A 6 15.88 -16.64 0.02
N LEU A 7 14.66 -16.47 0.52
CA LEU A 7 14.22 -17.01 1.80
C LEU A 7 13.15 -18.07 1.54
N VAL A 8 13.33 -19.26 2.10
CA VAL A 8 12.35 -20.36 2.03
C VAL A 8 11.72 -20.51 3.42
N TRP A 9 10.54 -19.91 3.62
CA TRP A 9 9.82 -19.89 4.91
C TRP A 9 8.42 -20.53 4.84
N GLY A 10 8.02 -21.05 3.67
CA GLY A 10 6.64 -21.48 3.43
C GLY A 10 5.66 -20.30 3.30
N HIS A 11 4.38 -20.59 3.09
CA HIS A 11 3.34 -19.57 2.95
C HIS A 11 2.73 -19.24 4.32
N PRO A 12 2.77 -17.97 4.79
CA PRO A 12 2.18 -17.60 6.07
C PRO A 12 0.65 -17.67 6.01
N ALA A 13 0.07 -18.57 6.79
CA ALA A 13 -1.37 -18.87 6.79
C ALA A 13 -2.20 -17.78 7.49
N GLY A 14 -1.61 -17.05 8.44
CA GLY A 14 -2.34 -16.06 9.26
C GLY A 14 -1.64 -14.71 9.45
N PRO A 15 -2.37 -13.70 9.97
CA PRO A 15 -1.81 -12.37 10.23
C PRO A 15 -0.56 -12.38 11.14
N LEU A 16 -0.56 -13.20 12.19
CA LEU A 16 0.56 -13.30 13.13
C LEU A 16 1.83 -13.84 12.45
N GLU A 17 1.71 -14.88 11.63
CA GLU A 17 2.82 -15.44 10.88
C GLU A 17 3.37 -14.44 9.86
N ARG A 18 2.51 -13.63 9.23
CA ARG A 18 2.97 -12.54 8.35
C ARG A 18 3.72 -11.46 9.12
N THR A 19 3.20 -11.02 10.26
CA THR A 19 3.92 -10.06 11.11
C THR A 19 5.30 -10.60 11.50
N LYS A 20 5.38 -11.89 11.86
CA LYS A 20 6.64 -12.57 12.15
C LYS A 20 7.57 -12.58 10.93
N MET A 21 7.07 -13.00 9.76
CA MET A 21 7.84 -13.03 8.51
C MET A 21 8.44 -11.66 8.15
N PHE A 22 7.65 -10.59 8.25
CA PHE A 22 8.11 -9.23 7.93
C PHE A 22 9.03 -8.62 9.01
N GLY A 23 8.98 -9.13 10.24
CA GLY A 23 9.74 -8.60 11.38
C GLY A 23 11.04 -9.34 11.69
N GLU A 24 11.07 -10.66 11.51
CA GLU A 24 12.18 -11.52 11.91
C GLU A 24 13.29 -11.58 10.86
N PHE A 25 12.94 -11.62 9.57
CA PHE A 25 13.94 -11.57 8.52
C PHE A 25 14.59 -10.20 8.50
N LYS A 26 15.92 -10.19 8.54
CA LYS A 26 16.73 -8.99 8.72
C LYS A 26 17.88 -8.97 7.73
N TYR A 27 18.13 -7.79 7.17
CA TYR A 27 19.19 -7.49 6.22
C TYR A 27 20.13 -6.44 6.81
N VAL A 28 21.43 -6.57 6.57
CA VAL A 28 22.40 -5.55 7.00
C VAL A 28 22.73 -4.64 5.83
N ILE A 29 22.41 -3.35 5.94
CA ILE A 29 22.68 -2.32 4.93
C ILE A 29 23.43 -1.18 5.61
N GLY A 30 24.61 -0.82 5.10
CA GLY A 30 25.40 0.29 5.67
C GLY A 30 25.73 0.13 7.16
N GLY A 31 25.87 -1.10 7.65
CA GLY A 31 26.13 -1.40 9.07
C GLY A 31 24.90 -1.41 9.98
N TYR A 32 23.70 -1.15 9.46
CA TYR A 32 22.45 -1.20 10.22
C TYR A 32 21.59 -2.40 9.82
N THR A 33 20.85 -2.93 10.78
CA THR A 33 19.94 -4.06 10.56
C THR A 33 18.54 -3.57 10.21
N TYR A 34 17.95 -4.10 9.14
CA TYR A 34 16.63 -3.75 8.64
C TYR A 34 15.77 -4.99 8.43
N SER A 35 14.58 -5.02 9.02
CA SER A 35 13.57 -6.00 8.62
C SER A 35 12.78 -5.55 7.39
N LEU A 36 12.00 -6.42 6.77
CA LEU A 36 11.12 -6.04 5.66
C LEU A 36 10.12 -4.96 6.11
N SER A 37 9.58 -5.08 7.32
CA SER A 37 8.72 -4.05 7.93
C SER A 37 9.47 -2.72 8.11
N ALA A 38 10.74 -2.76 8.54
CA ALA A 38 11.55 -1.56 8.69
C ALA A 38 11.85 -0.88 7.34
N ILE A 39 12.07 -1.65 6.27
CA ILE A 39 12.26 -1.10 4.92
C ILE A 39 10.95 -0.49 4.42
N GLN A 40 9.85 -1.22 4.48
CA GLN A 40 8.56 -0.76 3.97
C GLN A 40 8.03 0.46 4.74
N HIS A 41 7.97 0.38 6.06
CA HIS A 41 7.32 1.40 6.88
C HIS A 41 8.30 2.47 7.36
N GLY A 42 9.54 2.08 7.64
CA GLY A 42 10.58 2.97 8.17
C GLY A 42 11.24 3.81 7.07
N ILE A 43 11.52 3.21 5.92
CA ILE A 43 12.21 3.88 4.80
C ILE A 43 11.21 4.38 3.77
N ILE A 44 10.51 3.47 3.08
CA ILE A 44 9.73 3.77 1.87
C ILE A 44 8.49 4.62 2.20
N ARG A 45 7.82 4.36 3.32
CA ARG A 45 6.69 5.17 3.80
C ARG A 45 7.11 6.35 4.69
N GLY A 46 8.34 6.83 4.59
CA GLY A 46 8.79 8.01 5.36
C GLY A 46 8.63 7.86 6.88
N ASN A 47 8.97 6.69 7.42
CA ASN A 47 8.84 6.37 8.84
C ASN A 47 7.40 6.50 9.40
N HIS A 48 6.40 6.28 8.55
CA HIS A 48 5.01 6.23 8.97
C HIS A 48 4.71 5.02 9.86
N ARG A 49 3.74 5.22 10.74
CA ARG A 49 3.25 4.14 11.62
C ARG A 49 2.69 3.00 10.77
N GLN A 50 3.08 1.79 11.15
CA GLN A 50 2.55 0.58 10.56
C GLN A 50 1.12 0.29 11.08
N PRO A 51 0.26 -0.37 10.30
CA PRO A 51 -1.10 -0.70 10.72
C PRO A 51 -1.09 -1.48 12.04
N TYR A 52 -2.05 -1.18 12.92
CA TYR A 52 -2.23 -1.84 14.22
C TYR A 52 -1.07 -1.71 15.22
N HIS A 53 -0.10 -0.81 14.98
CA HIS A 53 0.95 -0.52 15.94
C HIS A 53 0.81 0.90 16.49
N LEU A 54 1.41 1.13 17.67
CA LEU A 54 1.33 2.42 18.37
C LEU A 54 2.49 3.37 18.01
N ALA A 55 3.66 2.84 17.67
CA ALA A 55 4.88 3.61 17.44
C ALA A 55 5.36 3.55 15.97
N LYS A 56 6.13 4.57 15.58
CA LYS A 56 6.87 4.58 14.30
C LYS A 56 7.98 3.51 14.31
N PRO A 57 8.37 2.97 13.14
CA PRO A 57 9.46 2.01 13.04
C PRO A 57 10.79 2.50 13.62
N PHE A 58 11.12 3.78 13.40
CA PHE A 58 12.34 4.42 13.89
C PHE A 58 11.99 5.58 14.82
N ASN A 59 12.63 5.62 16.00
CA ASN A 59 12.53 6.76 16.91
C ASN A 59 13.57 7.85 16.57
N GLU A 60 13.52 8.99 17.24
CA GLU A 60 14.40 10.15 16.98
C GLU A 60 15.89 9.86 17.15
N LYS A 61 16.26 8.89 18.00
CA LYS A 61 17.65 8.49 18.24
C LYS A 61 18.13 7.42 17.26
N ASP A 62 17.21 6.82 16.51
CA ASP A 62 17.53 5.77 15.57
C ASP A 62 18.09 6.37 14.28
N LYS A 63 19.38 6.19 14.05
CA LYS A 63 20.11 6.67 12.88
C LYS A 63 19.52 6.17 11.55
N ARG A 64 18.79 5.06 11.56
CA ARG A 64 18.10 4.53 10.36
C ARG A 64 17.01 5.45 9.85
N SER A 65 16.48 6.36 10.69
CA SER A 65 15.52 7.38 10.26
C SER A 65 16.10 8.39 9.26
N MET A 66 17.43 8.57 9.21
CA MET A 66 18.08 9.51 8.30
C MET A 66 17.99 9.11 6.83
N VAL A 67 17.71 7.82 6.55
CA VAL A 67 17.53 7.31 5.18
C VAL A 67 16.05 7.14 4.83
N ALA A 68 15.13 7.57 5.69
CA ALA A 68 13.70 7.56 5.39
C ALA A 68 13.38 8.56 4.28
N LEU A 69 12.45 8.19 3.40
CA LEU A 69 11.98 9.12 2.37
C LEU A 69 11.27 10.31 3.02
N PRO A 70 11.38 11.51 2.43
CA PRO A 70 10.78 12.72 2.99
C PRO A 70 9.24 12.70 2.98
N TYR A 71 8.64 11.88 2.12
CA TYR A 71 7.20 11.66 2.03
C TYR A 71 6.91 10.20 1.68
N ALA A 72 5.68 9.76 1.93
CA ALA A 72 5.24 8.42 1.56
C ALA A 72 4.92 8.39 0.06
N GLU A 73 5.73 7.66 -0.69
CA GLU A 73 5.44 7.34 -2.09
C GLU A 73 4.17 6.48 -2.21
N PRO A 74 3.47 6.46 -3.37
CA PRO A 74 2.36 5.54 -3.66
C PRO A 74 2.83 4.08 -3.84
N CYS A 75 3.75 3.64 -2.98
CA CYS A 75 4.39 2.34 -2.97
C CYS A 75 3.45 1.19 -2.60
N HIS A 76 2.28 1.47 -2.00
CA HIS A 76 1.31 0.44 -1.59
C HIS A 76 0.83 -0.44 -2.73
N PHE A 77 0.87 0.09 -3.96
CA PHE A 77 0.46 -0.60 -5.18
C PHE A 77 1.65 -1.11 -6.00
N ALA A 78 2.86 -0.90 -5.51
CA ALA A 78 4.11 -1.35 -6.12
C ALA A 78 4.79 -2.48 -5.32
N LEU A 79 4.53 -2.56 -4.02
CA LEU A 79 5.08 -3.58 -3.13
C LEU A 79 4.20 -4.83 -3.14
N VAL A 80 4.73 -5.93 -3.67
CA VAL A 80 4.00 -7.18 -3.90
C VAL A 80 4.46 -8.25 -2.92
N CYS A 81 3.51 -8.89 -2.24
CA CYS A 81 3.78 -10.02 -1.34
C CYS A 81 3.20 -11.36 -1.86
N GLY A 82 2.79 -11.39 -3.13
CA GLY A 82 2.30 -12.60 -3.82
C GLY A 82 0.86 -13.00 -3.50
N THR A 83 0.05 -12.07 -3.00
CA THR A 83 -1.35 -12.30 -2.62
C THR A 83 -2.32 -12.01 -3.76
N ARG A 84 -3.47 -12.72 -3.78
CA ARG A 84 -4.55 -12.56 -4.77
C ARG A 84 -5.19 -11.18 -4.81
N SER A 85 -5.39 -10.55 -3.65
CA SER A 85 -5.89 -9.18 -3.58
C SER A 85 -4.79 -8.12 -3.56
N GLY A 86 -3.52 -8.53 -3.70
CA GLY A 86 -2.38 -7.63 -3.75
C GLY A 86 -2.19 -6.99 -5.12
N PRO A 87 -1.31 -5.98 -5.22
CA PRO A 87 -0.91 -5.45 -6.52
C PRO A 87 -0.20 -6.50 -7.38
N PRO A 88 -0.25 -6.35 -8.72
CA PRO A 88 0.49 -7.21 -9.63
C PRO A 88 2.00 -6.98 -9.52
N LEU A 89 2.79 -8.04 -9.75
CA LEU A 89 4.25 -7.92 -9.80
C LEU A 89 4.68 -7.02 -10.95
N ARG A 90 5.53 -6.04 -10.66
CA ARG A 90 6.11 -5.12 -11.64
C ARG A 90 7.60 -4.93 -11.39
N CYS A 91 8.37 -4.80 -12.47
CA CYS A 91 9.75 -4.35 -12.41
C CYS A 91 9.80 -2.84 -12.65
N PHE A 92 10.62 -2.14 -11.86
CA PHE A 92 10.75 -0.70 -11.92
C PHE A 92 12.14 -0.27 -12.39
N SER A 93 12.19 0.86 -13.09
CA SER A 93 13.37 1.47 -13.70
C SER A 93 13.77 2.70 -12.88
N PRO A 94 15.03 2.83 -12.43
CA PRO A 94 15.46 3.96 -11.60
C PRO A 94 15.19 5.35 -12.20
N GLY A 95 15.22 5.48 -13.54
CA GLY A 95 15.00 6.75 -14.23
C GLY A 95 13.53 7.18 -14.37
N GLU A 96 12.57 6.26 -14.20
CA GLU A 96 11.15 6.49 -14.47
C GLU A 96 10.26 6.12 -13.26
N ILE A 97 10.85 6.03 -12.07
CA ILE A 97 10.20 5.45 -10.89
C ILE A 97 8.87 6.12 -10.55
N ASP A 98 8.81 7.45 -10.55
CA ASP A 98 7.59 8.19 -10.20
C ASP A 98 6.44 7.87 -11.17
N LYS A 99 6.77 7.83 -12.46
CA LYS A 99 5.82 7.48 -13.52
C LYS A 99 5.32 6.05 -13.37
N GLU A 100 6.23 5.10 -13.18
CA GLU A 100 5.88 3.68 -13.07
C GLU A 100 5.09 3.38 -11.78
N LEU A 101 5.35 4.09 -10.68
CA LEU A 101 4.56 4.02 -9.44
C LEU A 101 3.14 4.56 -9.64
N MET A 102 2.99 5.67 -10.36
CA MET A 102 1.67 6.19 -10.74
C MET A 102 0.93 5.19 -11.63
N GLU A 103 1.59 4.63 -12.63
CA GLU A 103 0.99 3.60 -13.50
C GLU A 103 0.59 2.36 -12.70
N ALA A 104 1.41 1.90 -11.75
CA ALA A 104 1.09 0.75 -10.91
C ALA A 104 -0.16 1.01 -10.06
N THR A 105 -0.31 2.24 -9.55
CA THR A 105 -1.50 2.67 -8.82
C THR A 105 -2.75 2.66 -9.71
N ARG A 106 -2.65 3.24 -10.92
CA ARG A 106 -3.76 3.25 -11.89
C ARG A 106 -4.19 1.84 -12.27
N ASP A 107 -3.24 0.97 -12.56
CA ASP A 107 -3.51 -0.41 -12.96
C ASP A 107 -4.11 -1.23 -11.82
N PHE A 108 -3.64 -1.02 -10.58
CA PHE A 108 -4.26 -1.65 -9.41
C PHE A 108 -5.72 -1.24 -9.24
N LEU A 109 -6.03 0.05 -9.37
CA LEU A 109 -7.41 0.54 -9.24
C LEU A 109 -8.30 0.03 -10.37
N ARG A 110 -7.82 0.10 -11.62
CA ARG A 110 -8.51 -0.44 -12.80
C ARG A 110 -8.73 -1.95 -12.69
N GLY A 111 -7.78 -2.68 -12.09
CA GLY A 111 -7.83 -4.11 -11.85
C GLY A 111 -8.81 -4.56 -10.75
N GLY A 112 -9.68 -3.66 -10.26
CA GLY A 112 -10.67 -3.96 -9.23
C GLY A 112 -10.29 -3.47 -7.84
N GLY A 113 -9.16 -2.77 -7.69
CA GLY A 113 -8.79 -2.12 -6.43
C GLY A 113 -9.80 -1.07 -5.96
N LEU A 114 -10.58 -0.52 -6.89
CA LEU A 114 -11.75 0.33 -6.62
C LEU A 114 -12.85 0.05 -7.65
N LEU A 115 -14.04 -0.29 -7.17
CA LEU A 115 -15.25 -0.44 -7.98
C LEU A 115 -16.29 0.55 -7.46
N VAL A 116 -16.85 1.37 -8.35
CA VAL A 116 -17.86 2.37 -7.98
C VAL A 116 -19.17 2.00 -8.66
N ASP A 117 -20.19 1.73 -7.86
CA ASP A 117 -21.56 1.60 -8.32
C ASP A 117 -22.30 2.92 -8.06
N LEU A 118 -22.44 3.72 -9.11
CA LEU A 118 -23.12 5.01 -9.06
C LEU A 118 -24.63 4.86 -8.84
N SER A 119 -25.22 3.73 -9.23
CA SER A 119 -26.66 3.49 -9.10
C SER A 119 -27.05 3.20 -7.65
N SER A 120 -26.27 2.36 -6.97
CA SER A 120 -26.46 2.06 -5.55
C SER A 120 -25.73 3.03 -4.62
N LYS A 121 -24.93 3.95 -5.16
CA LYS A 121 -24.10 4.92 -4.42
C LYS A 121 -23.13 4.23 -3.46
N VAL A 122 -22.46 3.17 -3.93
CA VAL A 122 -21.50 2.39 -3.14
C VAL A 122 -20.15 2.32 -3.85
N ALA A 123 -19.08 2.66 -3.13
CA ALA A 123 -17.70 2.35 -3.54
C ALA A 123 -17.18 1.12 -2.79
N TYR A 124 -16.77 0.10 -3.54
CA TYR A 124 -16.05 -1.05 -3.03
C TYR A 124 -14.55 -0.84 -3.25
N ILE A 125 -13.80 -0.64 -2.16
CA ILE A 125 -12.37 -0.30 -2.24
C ILE A 125 -11.50 -1.33 -1.54
N SER A 126 -10.30 -1.59 -2.06
CA SER A 126 -9.36 -2.55 -1.48
C SER A 126 -9.05 -2.25 -0.02
N LYS A 127 -8.89 -3.31 0.78
CA LYS A 127 -8.54 -3.24 2.20
C LYS A 127 -7.19 -2.57 2.47
N ILE A 128 -6.31 -2.46 1.47
CA ILE A 128 -5.06 -1.70 1.53
C ILE A 128 -5.33 -0.25 1.94
N PHE A 129 -6.38 0.36 1.39
CA PHE A 129 -6.78 1.72 1.73
C PHE A 129 -7.28 1.88 3.17
N ASN A 130 -7.77 0.81 3.79
CA ASN A 130 -8.15 0.82 5.21
C ASN A 130 -6.90 0.73 6.09
N TRP A 131 -6.04 -0.27 5.84
CA TRP A 131 -4.84 -0.50 6.64
C TRP A 131 -3.90 0.71 6.64
N TYR A 132 -3.79 1.38 5.50
CA TYR A 132 -2.90 2.53 5.30
C TYR A 132 -3.67 3.83 5.10
N ALA A 133 -4.89 3.96 5.64
CA ALA A 133 -5.73 5.15 5.48
C ALA A 133 -4.99 6.47 5.73
N VAL A 134 -4.12 6.49 6.76
CA VAL A 134 -3.29 7.66 7.12
C VAL A 134 -2.38 8.16 5.99
N ASP A 135 -2.09 7.35 4.98
CA ASP A 135 -1.27 7.72 3.83
C ASP A 135 -2.10 8.29 2.66
N PHE A 136 -3.41 8.03 2.65
CA PHE A 136 -4.32 8.46 1.58
C PHE A 136 -5.23 9.62 1.99
N GLY A 137 -5.41 9.83 3.29
CA GLY A 137 -6.21 10.93 3.83
C GLY A 137 -6.95 10.53 5.11
N ASN A 138 -7.39 11.53 5.88
CA ASN A 138 -8.18 11.30 7.07
C ASN A 138 -9.65 11.03 6.72
N GLY A 139 -10.06 9.76 6.80
CA GLY A 139 -11.45 9.32 6.61
C GLY A 139 -11.80 8.85 5.20
N GLU A 140 -12.89 8.10 5.09
CA GLU A 140 -13.26 7.39 3.85
C GLU A 140 -13.43 8.30 2.63
N LYS A 141 -14.01 9.50 2.81
CA LYS A 141 -14.17 10.48 1.72
C LYS A 141 -12.84 11.00 1.18
N SER A 142 -11.87 11.26 2.06
CA SER A 142 -10.56 11.77 1.61
C SER A 142 -9.73 10.67 0.95
N VAL A 143 -9.83 9.44 1.45
CA VAL A 143 -9.27 8.24 0.80
C VAL A 143 -9.81 8.09 -0.62
N LEU A 144 -11.13 8.22 -0.83
CA LEU A 144 -11.72 8.12 -2.16
C LEU A 144 -11.38 9.31 -3.06
N LYS A 145 -11.32 10.52 -2.51
CA LYS A 145 -10.81 11.70 -3.23
C LYS A 145 -9.35 11.51 -3.66
N HIS A 146 -8.53 10.86 -2.84
CA HIS A 146 -7.16 10.53 -3.21
C HIS A 146 -7.14 9.45 -4.30
N ALA A 147 -7.93 8.39 -4.18
CA ALA A 147 -8.03 7.35 -5.20
C ALA A 147 -8.52 7.91 -6.54
N SER A 148 -9.43 8.90 -6.53
CA SER A 148 -9.99 9.49 -7.75
C SER A 148 -8.95 10.19 -8.62
N THR A 149 -7.81 10.64 -8.08
CA THR A 149 -6.73 11.28 -8.86
C THR A 149 -6.03 10.31 -9.83
N TYR A 150 -6.21 9.00 -9.61
CA TYR A 150 -5.65 7.94 -10.43
C TYR A 150 -6.70 7.26 -11.34
N LEU A 151 -7.96 7.69 -11.28
CA LEU A 151 -9.02 7.16 -12.15
C LEU A 151 -9.04 7.87 -13.50
N GLU A 152 -9.75 7.27 -14.45
CA GLU A 152 -10.07 7.93 -15.71
C GLU A 152 -10.96 9.16 -15.46
N PRO A 153 -10.80 10.27 -16.21
CA PRO A 153 -11.45 11.54 -15.90
C PRO A 153 -12.96 11.44 -15.67
N GLN A 154 -13.67 10.69 -16.51
CA GLN A 154 -15.12 10.53 -16.44
C GLN A 154 -15.57 9.85 -15.15
N LEU A 155 -14.86 8.79 -14.73
CA LEU A 155 -15.15 8.09 -13.48
C LEU A 155 -14.74 8.91 -12.26
N SER A 156 -13.63 9.66 -12.38
CA SER A 156 -13.15 10.57 -11.33
C SER A 156 -14.19 11.66 -11.03
N GLU A 157 -14.69 12.33 -12.06
CA GLU A 157 -15.73 13.35 -11.94
C GLU A 157 -17.00 12.77 -11.33
N ALA A 158 -17.50 11.65 -11.87
CA ALA A 158 -18.70 11.01 -11.35
C ALA A 158 -18.56 10.58 -9.89
N LEU A 159 -17.40 10.05 -9.49
CA LEU A 159 -17.13 9.70 -8.10
C LEU A 159 -17.11 10.94 -7.20
N LEU A 160 -16.45 12.01 -7.63
CA LEU A 160 -16.35 13.26 -6.85
C LEU A 160 -17.72 13.90 -6.65
N ASP A 161 -18.59 13.87 -7.66
CA ASP A 161 -19.95 14.40 -7.56
C ASP A 161 -20.78 13.64 -6.52
N VAL A 162 -20.70 12.30 -6.53
CA VAL A 162 -21.46 11.48 -5.57
C VAL A 162 -20.82 11.50 -4.17
N LEU A 163 -19.53 11.80 -4.02
CA LEU A 163 -18.89 11.97 -2.72
C LEU A 163 -19.41 13.18 -1.91
N VAL A 164 -20.02 14.17 -2.58
CA VAL A 164 -20.71 15.29 -1.93
C VAL A 164 -21.99 14.80 -1.23
N ASP A 165 -22.62 13.74 -1.75
CA ASP A 165 -23.79 13.11 -1.16
C ASP A 165 -23.47 12.50 0.22
N THR A 166 -24.40 12.61 1.16
CA THR A 166 -24.28 12.03 2.51
C THR A 166 -24.72 10.57 2.55
N GLN A 167 -25.42 10.08 1.52
CA GLN A 167 -25.87 8.69 1.42
C GLN A 167 -24.84 7.75 0.77
N PHE A 168 -23.74 8.29 0.25
CA PHE A 168 -22.69 7.49 -0.39
C PHE A 168 -21.97 6.61 0.64
N ARG A 169 -21.90 5.30 0.37
CA ARG A 169 -21.29 4.32 1.28
C ARG A 169 -19.96 3.80 0.73
N VAL A 170 -19.00 3.64 1.64
CA VAL A 170 -17.73 2.98 1.35
C VAL A 170 -17.74 1.59 1.98
N VAL A 171 -17.38 0.60 1.18
CA VAL A 171 -17.28 -0.81 1.60
C VAL A 171 -15.88 -1.29 1.30
N TYR A 172 -15.15 -1.69 2.34
CA TYR A 172 -13.84 -2.30 2.15
C TYR A 172 -13.98 -3.76 1.70
N GLN A 173 -13.36 -4.09 0.57
CA GLN A 173 -13.37 -5.42 0.00
C GLN A 173 -12.68 -6.42 0.95
N THR A 174 -13.10 -7.69 0.86
CA THR A 174 -12.36 -8.79 1.48
C THR A 174 -10.98 -8.90 0.84
N TYR A 175 -9.95 -9.20 1.65
CA TYR A 175 -8.59 -9.31 1.14
C TYR A 175 -8.21 -10.79 1.12
N ASP A 176 -8.11 -11.34 -0.09
CA ASP A 176 -7.69 -12.70 -0.36
C ASP A 176 -6.16 -12.78 -0.30
N TRP A 177 -5.70 -13.51 0.71
CA TRP A 177 -4.28 -13.72 0.97
C TRP A 177 -3.72 -14.97 0.30
N GLY A 178 -4.54 -15.73 -0.43
CA GLY A 178 -4.09 -16.86 -1.23
C GLY A 178 -3.03 -16.44 -2.24
N LEU A 179 -2.25 -17.41 -2.72
CA LEU A 179 -1.19 -17.16 -3.70
C LEU A 179 -1.78 -16.84 -5.08
N ASN A 180 -1.10 -15.94 -5.79
CA ASN A 180 -1.30 -15.78 -7.23
C ASN A 180 -0.77 -17.03 -7.94
N HIS A 181 -1.67 -17.76 -8.60
CA HIS A 181 -1.37 -18.92 -9.45
C HIS A 181 -1.37 -18.52 -10.92
#